data_AF-I7LAD7-F1
#
_entry.id   AF-I7LAD7-F1
#
_cell.length_a   1.000
_cell.length_b   1.000
_cell.length_c   1.000
_cell.angle_alpha   90.00
_cell.angle_beta   90.00
_cell.angle_gamma   90.00
#
_symmetry.space_group_name_H-M   'P 1'
#
loop_
_entity.id
_entity.type
_entity.pdbx_description
1 polymer ?
#
loop_
_entity_poly.entity_id
_entity_poly.type
_entity_poly.pdbx_seq_one_letter_code
_entity_poly.pdbx_strand_id
1 'polypeptide(L)'
;MDDMNKQEIDELNKTMAGAFYNNDKGKLYSLITIIDKSNLSAKDKQEEILLVQACLQLIKKPNEKPDIELRNKIRDKIFNIPNFNYHKISLFCNFMKFYDLESNKMISRKIIEQNINTTNSKMQIVLLAIIANILAFSLRDGELQEVEYFIKNGDKIKTQPELVFYKSAFYFFKNLINYRLVHDQESYEISKKTKDFLSSIGMVEYSKVLDSLLEKYK
;
A
#
# COMPACT_ATOMS: atom_id res chain seq x y z
N MET A 1 18.06 3.20 -20.45
CA MET A 1 16.86 4.07 -20.42
C MET A 1 17.41 5.48 -20.44
N ASP A 2 17.03 6.28 -21.42
CA ASP A 2 17.58 7.63 -21.61
C ASP A 2 17.21 8.52 -20.41
N ASP A 3 18.11 9.38 -19.94
CA ASP A 3 17.91 10.16 -18.70
C ASP A 3 16.70 11.11 -18.80
N MET A 4 16.42 11.62 -20.00
CA MET A 4 15.22 12.43 -20.29
C MET A 4 13.91 11.66 -20.10
N ASN A 5 13.84 10.41 -20.54
CA ASN A 5 12.62 9.58 -20.39
C ASN A 5 12.35 9.25 -18.92
N LYS A 6 13.40 9.12 -18.11
CA LYS A 6 13.27 8.84 -16.68
C LYS A 6 12.65 10.02 -15.93
N GLN A 7 13.09 11.24 -16.24
CA GLN A 7 12.53 12.44 -15.60
C GLN A 7 11.05 12.63 -15.96
N GLU A 8 10.69 12.44 -17.24
CA GLU A 8 9.30 12.54 -17.69
C GLU A 8 8.39 11.52 -16.97
N ILE A 9 8.86 10.27 -16.82
CA ILE A 9 8.14 9.22 -16.06
C ILE A 9 8.02 9.58 -14.58
N ASP A 10 9.05 10.14 -13.96
CA ASP A 10 9.00 10.53 -12.55
C ASP A 10 7.97 11.66 -12.31
N GLU A 11 7.82 12.60 -13.25
CA GLU A 11 6.82 13.67 -13.18
C GLU A 11 5.38 13.14 -13.39
N LEU A 12 5.21 12.21 -14.34
CA LEU A 12 3.94 11.52 -14.56
C LEU A 12 3.53 10.74 -13.30
N ASN A 13 4.46 10.00 -12.69
CA ASN A 13 4.20 9.22 -11.48
C ASN A 13 3.85 10.09 -10.28
N LYS A 14 4.51 11.24 -10.09
CA LYS A 14 4.13 12.22 -9.05
C LYS A 14 2.71 12.76 -9.26
N THR A 15 2.38 13.09 -10.51
CA THR A 15 1.04 13.60 -10.85
C THR A 15 -0.03 12.53 -10.64
N MET A 16 0.24 11.29 -11.03
CA MET A 16 -0.64 10.15 -10.80
C MET A 16 -0.86 9.90 -9.30
N ALA A 17 0.20 9.91 -8.50
CA ALA A 17 0.09 9.74 -7.05
C ALA A 17 -0.77 10.84 -6.42
N GLY A 18 -0.53 12.11 -6.78
CA GLY A 18 -1.34 13.24 -6.30
C GLY A 18 -2.82 13.12 -6.68
N ALA A 19 -3.11 12.74 -7.93
CA ALA A 19 -4.49 12.52 -8.38
C ALA A 19 -5.15 11.34 -7.65
N PHE A 20 -4.42 10.25 -7.43
CA PHE A 20 -4.92 9.07 -6.70
C PHE A 20 -5.28 9.41 -5.25
N TYR A 21 -4.40 10.09 -4.51
CA TYR A 21 -4.66 10.44 -3.10
C TYR A 21 -5.78 11.46 -2.93
N ASN A 22 -6.00 12.33 -3.92
CA ASN A 22 -7.12 13.27 -3.94
C ASN A 22 -8.42 12.68 -4.52
N ASN A 23 -8.42 11.39 -4.90
CA ASN A 23 -9.55 10.72 -5.57
C ASN A 23 -10.02 11.45 -6.84
N ASP A 24 -9.10 12.13 -7.54
CA ASP A 24 -9.38 12.93 -8.73
C ASP A 24 -9.39 12.04 -9.99
N LYS A 25 -10.53 11.40 -10.21
CA LYS A 25 -10.78 10.55 -11.39
C LYS A 25 -10.56 11.32 -12.70
N GLY A 26 -10.96 12.59 -12.76
CA GLY A 26 -10.83 13.42 -13.96
C GLY A 26 -9.36 13.61 -14.34
N LYS A 27 -8.51 13.91 -13.35
CA LYS A 27 -7.07 14.02 -13.55
C LYS A 27 -6.44 12.70 -13.98
N LEU A 28 -6.83 11.58 -13.38
CA LEU A 28 -6.36 10.25 -13.81
C LEU A 28 -6.75 9.94 -15.26
N TYR A 29 -7.97 10.23 -15.70
CA TYR A 29 -8.34 10.07 -17.11
C TYR A 29 -7.53 10.99 -18.03
N SER A 30 -7.31 12.25 -17.63
CA SER A 30 -6.49 13.19 -18.43
C SER A 30 -5.04 12.74 -18.58
N LEU A 31 -4.48 12.04 -17.58
CA LEU A 31 -3.12 11.52 -17.62
C LEU A 31 -2.93 10.50 -18.74
N ILE A 32 -3.94 9.69 -19.06
CA ILE A 32 -3.89 8.75 -20.19
C ILE A 32 -3.62 9.52 -21.50
N THR A 33 -4.33 10.63 -21.71
CA THR A 33 -4.11 11.48 -22.90
C THR A 33 -2.76 12.19 -22.89
N ILE A 34 -2.27 12.60 -21.72
CA ILE A 34 -0.95 13.23 -21.59
C ILE A 34 0.15 12.21 -21.94
N ILE A 35 0.05 10.99 -21.42
CA ILE A 35 1.00 9.91 -21.73
C ILE A 35 0.96 9.55 -23.22
N ASP A 36 -0.22 9.48 -23.83
CA ASP A 36 -0.33 9.17 -25.26
C ASP A 36 0.39 10.20 -26.13
N LYS A 37 0.37 11.48 -25.72
CA LYS A 37 1.03 12.60 -26.41
C LYS A 37 2.48 12.85 -25.98
N SER A 38 3.01 12.09 -25.03
CA SER A 38 4.38 12.29 -24.51
C SER A 38 5.45 11.83 -25.51
N ASN A 39 6.72 12.10 -25.19
CA ASN A 39 7.87 11.64 -25.99
C ASN A 39 8.35 10.23 -25.61
N LEU A 40 7.64 9.57 -24.69
CA LEU A 40 7.98 8.22 -24.26
C LEU A 40 7.91 7.21 -25.40
N SER A 41 8.69 6.14 -25.28
CA SER A 41 8.62 5.03 -26.22
C SER A 41 7.22 4.41 -26.20
N ALA A 42 6.80 3.77 -27.29
CA ALA A 42 5.49 3.11 -27.34
C ALA A 42 5.31 2.08 -26.21
N LYS A 43 6.40 1.40 -25.83
CA LYS A 43 6.43 0.47 -24.69
C LYS A 43 6.19 1.23 -23.38
N ASP A 44 6.95 2.28 -23.10
CA ASP A 44 6.82 3.05 -21.86
C ASP A 44 5.44 3.70 -21.75
N LYS A 45 4.87 4.20 -22.85
CA LYS A 45 3.48 4.71 -22.88
C LYS A 45 2.47 3.65 -22.47
N GLN A 46 2.55 2.46 -23.05
CA GLN A 46 1.67 1.34 -22.68
C GLN A 46 1.83 0.96 -21.21
N GLU A 47 3.05 1.02 -20.70
CA GLU A 47 3.36 0.71 -19.31
C GLU A 47 2.78 1.73 -18.34
N GLU A 48 2.94 3.03 -18.60
CA GLU A 48 2.41 4.10 -17.76
C GLU A 48 0.88 4.18 -17.82
N ILE A 49 0.28 4.02 -19.02
CA ILE A 49 -1.18 3.96 -19.17
C ILE A 49 -1.76 2.80 -18.35
N LEU A 50 -1.11 1.64 -18.35
CA LEU A 50 -1.55 0.50 -17.57
C LEU A 50 -1.54 0.80 -16.05
N LEU A 51 -0.55 1.55 -15.56
CA LEU A 51 -0.49 1.97 -14.15
C LEU A 51 -1.60 2.98 -13.81
N VAL A 52 -1.90 3.93 -14.70
CA VAL A 52 -3.03 4.86 -14.51
C VAL A 52 -4.36 4.11 -14.48
N GLN A 53 -4.55 3.14 -15.37
CA GLN A 53 -5.72 2.27 -15.36
C GLN A 53 -5.82 1.45 -14.07
N ALA A 54 -4.69 0.98 -13.54
CA ALA A 54 -4.63 0.30 -12.25
C ALA A 54 -5.09 1.21 -11.10
N CYS A 55 -4.64 2.47 -11.06
CA CYS A 55 -5.09 3.46 -10.08
C CYS A 55 -6.60 3.72 -10.16
N LEU A 56 -7.13 3.90 -11.39
CA LEU A 56 -8.58 4.05 -11.62
C LEU A 56 -9.35 2.82 -11.10
N GLN A 57 -8.81 1.62 -11.29
CA GLN A 57 -9.40 0.37 -10.82
C GLN A 57 -9.38 0.23 -9.28
N LEU A 58 -8.40 0.83 -8.58
CA LEU A 58 -8.31 0.81 -7.11
C LEU A 58 -9.36 1.70 -6.43
N ILE A 59 -9.67 2.85 -7.04
CA ILE A 59 -10.61 3.87 -6.52
C ILE A 59 -12.07 3.66 -6.93
N LYS A 60 -12.36 2.55 -7.65
CA LYS A 60 -13.73 2.11 -7.87
C LYS A 60 -14.45 1.90 -6.55
N LYS A 61 -15.70 2.37 -6.49
CA LYS A 61 -16.61 2.14 -5.36
C LYS A 61 -16.92 0.64 -5.24
N PRO A 62 -17.28 0.14 -4.05
CA PRO A 62 -17.58 -1.29 -3.84
C PRO A 62 -18.69 -1.86 -4.75
N ASN A 63 -19.61 -1.01 -5.22
CA ASN A 63 -20.70 -1.40 -6.12
C ASN A 63 -20.31 -1.38 -7.62
N GLU A 64 -19.14 -0.88 -7.98
CA GLU A 64 -18.66 -0.87 -9.36
C GLU A 64 -18.03 -2.23 -9.69
N LYS A 65 -18.41 -2.81 -10.84
CA LYS A 65 -17.88 -4.12 -11.27
C LYS A 65 -16.36 -4.04 -11.45
N PRO A 66 -15.59 -4.99 -10.87
CA PRO A 66 -14.16 -5.04 -11.07
C PRO A 66 -13.83 -5.46 -12.51
N ASP A 67 -12.84 -4.81 -13.10
CA ASP A 67 -12.20 -5.28 -14.32
C ASP A 67 -11.17 -6.36 -13.94
N ILE A 68 -11.54 -7.62 -14.16
CA ILE A 68 -10.73 -8.78 -13.77
C ILE A 68 -9.57 -8.99 -14.73
N GLU A 69 -9.77 -8.71 -16.02
CA GLU A 69 -8.73 -8.82 -17.04
C GLU A 69 -7.62 -7.82 -16.79
N LEU A 70 -7.96 -6.56 -16.49
CA LEU A 70 -7.00 -5.54 -16.12
C LEU A 70 -6.21 -5.93 -14.86
N ARG A 71 -6.90 -6.43 -13.83
CA ARG A 71 -6.24 -6.90 -12.60
C ARG A 71 -5.24 -8.01 -12.91
N ASN A 72 -5.63 -9.02 -13.69
CA ASN A 72 -4.74 -10.11 -14.07
C ASN A 72 -3.54 -9.62 -14.87
N LYS A 73 -3.75 -8.72 -15.84
CA LYS A 73 -2.66 -8.10 -16.61
C LYS A 73 -1.65 -7.37 -15.74
N ILE A 74 -2.11 -6.66 -14.70
CA ILE A 74 -1.25 -5.98 -13.74
C ILE A 74 -0.50 -6.99 -12.87
N ARG A 75 -1.16 -8.05 -12.40
CA ARG A 75 -0.51 -9.14 -11.64
C ARG A 75 0.62 -9.76 -12.48
N ASP A 76 0.32 -10.16 -13.71
CA ASP A 76 1.30 -10.78 -14.61
C ASP A 76 2.49 -9.86 -14.85
N LYS A 77 2.24 -8.56 -15.11
CA LYS A 77 3.31 -7.57 -15.23
C LYS A 77 4.22 -7.54 -14.00
N ILE A 78 3.65 -7.50 -12.79
CA ILE A 78 4.42 -7.46 -11.54
C ILE A 78 5.24 -8.75 -11.40
N PHE A 79 4.64 -9.92 -11.65
CA PHE A 79 5.32 -11.20 -11.47
C PHE A 79 6.41 -11.47 -12.50
N ASN A 80 6.26 -10.94 -13.71
CA ASN A 80 7.25 -11.01 -14.78
C ASN A 80 8.52 -10.18 -14.51
N ILE A 81 8.49 -9.24 -13.56
CA ILE A 81 9.72 -8.56 -13.13
C ILE A 81 10.60 -9.58 -12.39
N PRO A 82 11.86 -9.80 -12.83
CA PRO A 82 12.73 -10.77 -12.18
C PRO A 82 13.16 -10.28 -10.80
N ASN A 83 13.21 -11.20 -9.83
CA ASN A 83 13.59 -10.96 -8.43
C ASN A 83 12.67 -9.97 -7.69
N PHE A 84 12.62 -10.05 -6.36
CA PHE A 84 11.93 -9.05 -5.53
C PHE A 84 12.85 -7.84 -5.29
N ASN A 85 13.11 -7.07 -6.35
CA ASN A 85 13.78 -5.77 -6.22
C ASN A 85 12.80 -4.69 -5.71
N TYR A 86 13.32 -3.51 -5.36
CA TYR A 86 12.51 -2.40 -4.84
C TYR A 86 11.32 -2.04 -5.74
N HIS A 87 11.51 -2.04 -7.07
CA HIS A 87 10.46 -1.68 -8.02
C HIS A 87 9.31 -2.71 -8.00
N LYS A 88 9.62 -4.02 -8.08
CA LYS A 88 8.62 -5.09 -7.99
C LYS A 88 7.86 -5.05 -6.66
N ILE A 89 8.59 -4.88 -5.55
CA ILE A 89 7.99 -4.85 -4.21
C ILE A 89 7.08 -3.63 -4.06
N SER A 90 7.49 -2.46 -4.57
CA SER A 90 6.67 -1.23 -4.52
C SER A 90 5.39 -1.38 -5.33
N LEU A 91 5.47 -1.95 -6.53
CA LEU A 91 4.29 -2.25 -7.34
C LEU A 91 3.38 -3.27 -6.64
N PHE A 92 3.94 -4.34 -6.09
CA PHE A 92 3.17 -5.30 -5.31
C PHE A 92 2.42 -4.61 -4.16
N CYS A 93 3.11 -3.81 -3.35
CA CYS A 93 2.54 -3.05 -2.24
C CYS A 93 1.37 -2.15 -2.68
N ASN A 94 1.54 -1.42 -3.77
CA ASN A 94 0.51 -0.50 -4.29
C ASN A 94 -0.75 -1.24 -4.77
N PHE A 95 -0.59 -2.47 -5.28
CA PHE A 95 -1.66 -3.24 -5.92
C PHE A 95 -2.09 -4.48 -5.13
N MET A 96 -1.80 -4.54 -3.82
CA MET A 96 -2.16 -5.68 -2.98
C MET A 96 -3.67 -6.00 -2.99
N LYS A 97 -4.53 -4.99 -3.21
CA LYS A 97 -6.00 -5.16 -3.32
C LYS A 97 -6.44 -6.00 -4.54
N PHE A 98 -5.53 -6.32 -5.46
CA PHE A 98 -5.82 -7.18 -6.62
C PHE A 98 -5.59 -8.67 -6.35
N TYR A 99 -5.05 -9.01 -5.18
CA TYR A 99 -4.84 -10.39 -4.74
C TYR A 99 -5.81 -10.73 -3.60
N ASP A 100 -6.16 -12.00 -3.49
CA ASP A 100 -6.77 -12.53 -2.26
C ASP A 100 -5.78 -12.45 -1.08
N LEU A 101 -6.32 -12.60 0.13
CA LEU A 101 -5.55 -12.45 1.37
C LEU A 101 -4.44 -13.51 1.48
N GLU A 102 -4.69 -14.75 1.09
CA GLU A 102 -3.72 -15.84 1.17
C GLU A 102 -2.53 -15.64 0.22
N SER A 103 -2.80 -15.24 -1.02
CA SER A 103 -1.78 -14.84 -1.98
C SER A 103 -0.97 -13.67 -1.42
N ASN A 104 -1.63 -12.64 -0.90
CA ASN A 104 -0.98 -11.49 -0.28
C ASN A 104 -0.04 -11.92 0.86
N LYS A 105 -0.50 -12.78 1.77
CA LYS A 105 0.32 -13.31 2.87
C LYS A 105 1.53 -14.08 2.34
N MET A 106 1.32 -15.02 1.41
CA MET A 106 2.39 -15.86 0.84
C MET A 106 3.48 -15.01 0.15
N ILE A 107 3.09 -14.06 -0.69
CA ILE A 107 4.03 -13.19 -1.41
C ILE A 107 4.77 -12.29 -0.42
N SER A 108 4.05 -11.73 0.55
CA SER A 108 4.62 -10.84 1.57
C SER A 108 5.65 -11.55 2.45
N ARG A 109 5.43 -12.83 2.81
CA ARG A 109 6.43 -13.64 3.54
C ARG A 109 7.75 -13.73 2.77
N LYS A 110 7.69 -14.08 1.47
CA LYS A 110 8.89 -14.16 0.61
C LYS A 110 9.63 -12.82 0.53
N ILE A 111 8.88 -11.71 0.39
CA ILE A 111 9.45 -10.37 0.35
C ILE A 111 10.14 -10.03 1.68
N ILE A 112 9.47 -10.28 2.81
CA ILE A 112 9.98 -9.99 4.15
C ILE A 112 11.24 -10.82 4.42
N GLU A 113 11.22 -12.13 4.16
CA GLU A 113 12.38 -13.03 4.36
C GLU A 113 13.62 -12.53 3.65
N GLN A 114 13.47 -12.04 2.42
CA GLN A 114 14.58 -11.55 1.60
C GLN A 114 15.11 -10.18 2.03
N ASN A 115 14.29 -9.35 2.69
CA ASN A 115 14.58 -7.92 2.85
C ASN A 115 14.53 -7.40 4.30
N ILE A 116 14.10 -8.20 5.29
CA ILE A 116 13.83 -7.70 6.65
C ILE A 116 15.04 -7.07 7.35
N ASN A 117 16.25 -7.52 7.02
CA ASN A 117 17.50 -7.02 7.60
C ASN A 117 18.08 -5.80 6.86
N THR A 118 17.33 -5.22 5.91
CA THR A 118 17.79 -4.06 5.16
C THR A 118 17.93 -2.82 6.05
N THR A 119 18.97 -2.02 5.78
CA THR A 119 19.16 -0.68 6.37
C THR A 119 18.63 0.43 5.47
N ASN A 120 18.14 0.11 4.27
CA ASN A 120 17.60 1.08 3.33
C ASN A 120 16.20 1.52 3.77
N SER A 121 16.07 2.79 4.17
CA SER A 121 14.79 3.35 4.66
C SER A 121 13.66 3.26 3.65
N LYS A 122 13.93 3.42 2.34
CA LYS A 122 12.90 3.24 1.29
C LYS A 122 12.37 1.81 1.26
N MET A 123 13.25 0.82 1.41
CA MET A 123 12.81 -0.58 1.50
C MET A 123 12.05 -0.84 2.80
N GLN A 124 12.51 -0.31 3.94
CA GLN A 124 11.82 -0.44 5.22
C GLN A 124 10.42 0.17 5.21
N ILE A 125 10.25 1.32 4.54
CA ILE A 125 8.94 1.95 4.29
C ILE A 125 8.00 0.96 3.60
N VAL A 126 8.44 0.36 2.50
CA VAL A 126 7.59 -0.55 1.72
C VAL A 126 7.31 -1.84 2.48
N LEU A 127 8.26 -2.36 3.26
CA LEU A 127 8.03 -3.51 4.13
C LEU A 127 6.98 -3.22 5.21
N LEU A 128 7.06 -2.07 5.88
CA LEU A 128 6.06 -1.65 6.86
C LEU A 128 4.69 -1.44 6.22
N ALA A 129 4.63 -0.86 5.01
CA ALA A 129 3.39 -0.67 4.26
C ALA A 129 2.74 -2.02 3.91
N ILE A 130 3.52 -3.00 3.43
CA ILE A 130 3.04 -4.36 3.15
C ILE A 130 2.50 -5.00 4.43
N ILE A 131 3.26 -4.93 5.53
CA ILE A 131 2.86 -5.50 6.83
C ILE A 131 1.55 -4.86 7.30
N ALA A 132 1.47 -3.52 7.32
CA ALA A 132 0.27 -2.81 7.74
C ALA A 132 -0.95 -3.16 6.86
N ASN A 133 -0.76 -3.30 5.54
CA ASN A 133 -1.82 -3.72 4.63
C ASN A 133 -2.31 -5.15 4.91
N ILE A 134 -1.40 -6.10 5.18
CA ILE A 134 -1.79 -7.46 5.60
C ILE A 134 -2.62 -7.42 6.87
N LEU A 135 -2.17 -6.68 7.89
CA LEU A 135 -2.90 -6.57 9.15
C LEU A 135 -4.29 -5.94 8.94
N ALA A 136 -4.39 -4.90 8.12
CA ALA A 136 -5.66 -4.27 7.78
C ALA A 136 -6.61 -5.21 7.04
N PHE A 137 -6.11 -6.00 6.07
CA PHE A 137 -6.93 -6.97 5.32
C PHE A 137 -7.37 -8.13 6.21
N SER A 138 -6.48 -8.68 7.02
CA SER A 138 -6.82 -9.70 8.03
C SER A 138 -7.89 -9.22 9.00
N LEU A 139 -7.79 -7.98 9.49
CA LEU A 139 -8.80 -7.41 10.37
C LEU A 139 -10.16 -7.23 9.65
N ARG A 140 -10.13 -6.74 8.40
CA ARG A 140 -11.33 -6.56 7.56
C ARG A 140 -12.07 -7.88 7.33
N ASP A 141 -11.33 -8.93 7.00
CA ASP A 141 -11.87 -10.23 6.58
C ASP A 141 -12.13 -11.15 7.78
N GLY A 142 -11.74 -10.74 9.00
CA GLY A 142 -11.88 -11.54 10.22
C GLY A 142 -10.87 -12.69 10.33
N GLU A 143 -9.94 -12.78 9.38
CA GLU A 143 -8.92 -13.82 9.29
C GLU A 143 -7.63 -13.38 10.00
N LEU A 144 -7.66 -13.41 11.33
CA LEU A 144 -6.54 -13.02 12.20
C LEU A 144 -5.51 -14.14 12.40
N GLN A 145 -5.67 -15.28 11.73
CA GLN A 145 -4.67 -16.35 11.76
C GLN A 145 -3.38 -15.87 11.09
N GLU A 146 -2.25 -16.28 11.66
CA GLU A 146 -0.90 -16.01 11.14
C GLU A 146 -0.43 -14.55 11.12
N VAL A 147 -1.25 -13.59 11.57
CA VAL A 147 -0.86 -12.17 11.67
C VAL A 147 0.35 -11.95 12.57
N GLU A 148 0.58 -12.87 13.52
CA GLU A 148 1.72 -12.85 14.43
C GLU A 148 3.08 -12.83 13.68
N TYR A 149 3.20 -13.54 12.56
CA TYR A 149 4.42 -13.49 11.76
C TYR A 149 4.72 -12.07 11.25
N PHE A 150 3.69 -11.38 10.78
CA PHE A 150 3.80 -10.02 10.24
C PHE A 150 4.06 -9.01 11.36
N ILE A 151 3.41 -9.17 12.52
CA ILE A 151 3.66 -8.37 13.72
C ILE A 151 5.12 -8.52 14.18
N LYS A 152 5.60 -9.75 14.36
CA LYS A 152 6.98 -10.04 14.80
C LYS A 152 8.01 -9.43 13.86
N ASN A 153 7.80 -9.48 12.55
CA ASN A 153 8.73 -8.87 11.60
C ASN A 153 8.59 -7.33 11.56
N GLY A 154 7.38 -6.78 11.69
CA GLY A 154 7.19 -5.34 11.81
C GLY A 154 7.90 -4.73 13.02
N ASP A 155 7.96 -5.47 14.14
CA ASP A 155 8.68 -5.06 15.36
C ASP A 155 10.20 -5.04 15.19
N LYS A 156 10.77 -5.85 14.29
CA LYS A 156 12.23 -5.87 14.01
C LYS A 156 12.73 -4.59 13.34
N ILE A 157 11.87 -3.91 12.58
CA ILE A 157 12.21 -2.67 11.89
C ILE A 157 12.34 -1.57 12.94
N LYS A 158 13.53 -1.01 13.16
CA LYS A 158 13.73 0.05 14.15
C LYS A 158 13.06 1.35 13.70
N THR A 159 12.43 2.07 14.62
CA THR A 159 11.80 3.36 14.32
C THR A 159 12.88 4.41 14.01
N GLN A 160 12.67 5.15 12.92
CA GLN A 160 13.46 6.30 12.48
C GLN A 160 12.51 7.42 12.02
N PRO A 161 12.93 8.69 11.98
CA PRO A 161 12.07 9.80 11.57
C PRO A 161 11.37 9.58 10.21
N GLU A 162 12.06 9.01 9.24
CA GLU A 162 11.55 8.73 7.89
C GLU A 162 10.46 7.64 7.86
N LEU A 163 10.35 6.86 8.94
CA LEU A 163 9.41 5.73 9.05
C LEU A 163 8.17 6.07 9.86
N VAL A 164 8.08 7.26 10.47
CA VAL A 164 7.07 7.61 11.48
C VAL A 164 5.66 7.26 11.02
N PHE A 165 5.26 7.68 9.81
CA PHE A 165 3.92 7.39 9.29
C PHE A 165 3.62 5.88 9.22
N TYR A 166 4.50 5.11 8.57
CA TYR A 166 4.29 3.67 8.37
C TYR A 166 4.41 2.89 9.68
N LYS A 167 5.25 3.36 10.62
CA LYS A 167 5.29 2.84 11.98
C LYS A 167 3.99 3.12 12.71
N SER A 168 3.46 4.35 12.66
CA SER A 168 2.16 4.66 13.27
C SER A 168 1.05 3.77 12.71
N ALA A 169 0.96 3.59 11.39
CA ALA A 169 -0.01 2.66 10.81
C ALA A 169 0.17 1.23 11.33
N PHE A 170 1.41 0.71 11.34
CA PHE A 170 1.72 -0.60 11.92
C PHE A 170 1.32 -0.72 13.40
N TYR A 171 1.67 0.26 14.24
CA TYR A 171 1.33 0.30 15.66
C TYR A 171 -0.18 0.31 15.87
N PHE A 172 -0.92 1.09 15.08
CA PHE A 172 -2.37 1.12 15.13
C PHE A 172 -2.97 -0.27 14.89
N PHE A 173 -2.61 -0.92 13.77
CA PHE A 173 -3.20 -2.20 13.38
C PHE A 173 -2.76 -3.35 14.30
N LYS A 174 -1.48 -3.40 14.69
CA LYS A 174 -0.98 -4.41 15.63
C LYS A 174 -1.77 -4.39 16.94
N ASN A 175 -1.92 -3.22 17.55
CA ASN A 175 -2.61 -3.12 18.83
C ASN A 175 -4.12 -3.34 18.69
N LEU A 176 -4.74 -2.91 17.59
CA LEU A 176 -6.16 -3.18 17.37
C LEU A 176 -6.41 -4.68 17.19
N ILE A 177 -5.51 -5.40 16.51
CA ILE A 177 -5.56 -6.86 16.39
C ILE A 177 -5.35 -7.52 17.76
N ASN A 178 -4.39 -7.07 18.55
CA ASN A 178 -4.18 -7.59 19.91
C ASN A 178 -5.45 -7.44 20.77
N TYR A 179 -6.08 -6.26 20.75
CA TYR A 179 -7.36 -6.05 21.41
C TYR A 179 -8.42 -7.05 20.93
N ARG A 180 -8.51 -7.29 19.63
CA ARG A 180 -9.49 -8.25 19.05
C ARG A 180 -9.24 -9.70 19.41
N LEU A 181 -7.99 -10.08 19.67
CA LEU A 181 -7.62 -11.46 20.00
C LEU A 181 -7.76 -11.77 21.50
N VAL A 182 -7.40 -10.82 22.37
CA VAL A 182 -7.29 -11.06 23.82
C VAL A 182 -8.06 -10.06 24.69
N HIS A 183 -8.82 -9.14 24.09
CA HIS A 183 -9.57 -8.07 24.79
C HIS A 183 -8.71 -7.19 25.71
N ASP A 184 -7.44 -6.99 25.34
CA ASP A 184 -6.52 -6.13 26.09
C ASP A 184 -6.83 -4.65 25.89
N GLN A 185 -7.41 -4.02 26.90
CA GLN A 185 -7.82 -2.62 26.85
C GLN A 185 -6.63 -1.67 26.65
N GLU A 186 -5.43 -2.04 27.12
CA GLU A 186 -4.22 -1.22 26.91
C GLU A 186 -3.90 -1.11 25.41
N SER A 187 -3.94 -2.23 24.69
CA SER A 187 -3.79 -2.25 23.23
C SER A 187 -4.83 -1.36 22.54
N TYR A 188 -6.11 -1.39 22.93
CA TYR A 188 -7.12 -0.50 22.35
C TYR A 188 -6.78 0.98 22.54
N GLU A 189 -6.37 1.36 23.75
CA GLU A 189 -5.97 2.75 24.04
C GLU A 189 -4.70 3.17 23.27
N ILE A 190 -3.78 2.26 22.98
CA ILE A 190 -2.62 2.54 22.11
C ILE A 190 -3.07 2.84 20.68
N SER A 191 -4.00 2.06 20.13
CA SER A 191 -4.55 2.34 18.80
C SER A 191 -5.27 3.70 18.77
N LYS A 192 -6.04 4.03 19.80
CA LYS A 192 -6.68 5.35 19.95
C LYS A 192 -5.66 6.49 19.98
N LYS A 193 -4.63 6.41 20.82
CA LYS A 193 -3.55 7.40 20.91
C LYS A 193 -2.81 7.56 19.57
N THR A 194 -2.60 6.46 18.85
CA THR A 194 -1.95 6.48 17.53
C THR A 194 -2.78 7.24 16.51
N LYS A 195 -4.10 7.02 16.50
CA LYS A 195 -5.06 7.77 15.68
C LYS A 195 -5.06 9.25 16.04
N ASP A 196 -5.10 9.59 17.33
CA ASP A 196 -5.07 10.98 17.81
C ASP A 196 -3.76 11.70 17.44
N PHE A 197 -2.61 11.01 17.53
CA PHE A 197 -1.32 11.52 17.06
C PHE A 197 -1.38 11.89 15.57
N LEU A 198 -1.85 10.99 14.71
CA LEU A 198 -1.96 11.25 13.27
C LEU A 198 -2.90 12.44 12.98
N SER A 199 -4.00 12.58 13.74
CA SER A 199 -4.87 13.75 13.67
C SER A 199 -4.12 15.04 14.03
N SER A 200 -3.32 15.03 15.11
CA SER A 200 -2.62 16.22 15.61
C SER A 200 -1.56 16.77 14.66
N ILE A 201 -0.99 15.93 13.79
CA ILE A 201 -0.02 16.33 12.77
C ILE A 201 -0.68 16.65 11.41
N GLY A 202 -2.01 16.78 11.38
CA GLY A 202 -2.77 17.20 10.20
C GLY A 202 -3.25 16.07 9.27
N MET A 203 -3.07 14.79 9.63
CA MET A 203 -3.57 13.66 8.83
C MET A 203 -5.05 13.34 9.14
N VAL A 204 -5.91 14.35 9.08
CA VAL A 204 -7.31 14.29 9.54
C VAL A 204 -8.11 13.22 8.81
N GLU A 205 -8.02 13.13 7.47
CA GLU A 205 -8.78 12.14 6.69
C GLU A 205 -8.34 10.70 7.00
N TYR A 206 -7.04 10.48 7.16
CA TYR A 206 -6.53 9.16 7.55
C TYR A 206 -6.97 8.80 8.98
N SER A 207 -6.93 9.76 9.90
CA SER A 207 -7.41 9.59 11.28
C SER A 207 -8.90 9.21 11.34
N LYS A 208 -9.77 9.82 10.51
CA LYS A 208 -11.20 9.44 10.42
C LYS A 208 -11.39 7.99 10.02
N VAL A 209 -10.57 7.48 9.09
CA VAL A 209 -10.58 6.07 8.70
C VAL A 209 -10.20 5.18 9.88
N LEU A 210 -9.15 5.54 10.64
CA LEU A 210 -8.75 4.79 11.82
C LEU A 210 -9.80 4.83 12.95
N ASP A 211 -10.46 5.96 13.14
CA ASP A 211 -11.54 6.13 14.11
C ASP A 211 -12.74 5.23 13.79
N SER A 212 -13.14 5.18 12.52
CA SER A 212 -14.19 4.28 12.04
C SER A 212 -13.85 2.81 12.27
N LEU A 213 -12.56 2.45 12.19
CA LEU A 213 -12.10 1.09 12.52
C LEU A 213 -12.17 0.83 14.02
N LEU A 214 -11.77 1.77 14.87
CA LEU A 214 -11.90 1.64 16.33
C LEU A 214 -13.36 1.42 16.74
N GLU A 215 -14.29 2.21 16.20
CA GLU A 215 -15.72 2.06 16.48
C GLU A 215 -16.28 0.70 16.03
N LYS A 216 -15.90 0.26 14.81
CA LYS A 216 -16.33 -1.04 14.27
C LYS A 216 -15.84 -2.22 15.09
N TYR A 217 -14.65 -2.11 15.68
CA TYR A 217 -13.93 -3.22 16.31
C TYR A 217 -13.84 -3.11 17.83
N LYS A 218 -14.52 -2.14 18.43
CA LYS A 218 -14.74 -2.03 19.88
C LYS A 218 -15.42 -3.28 20.44
#